data_AF-A0A1Y1W1D7-F1
#
_entry.id   AF-A0A1Y1W1D7-F1
#
_cell.length_a   1.000
_cell.length_b   1.000
_cell.length_c   1.000
_cell.angle_alpha   90.00
_cell.angle_beta   90.00
_cell.angle_gamma   90.00
#
_symmetry.space_group_name_H-M   'P 1'
#
loop_
_entity.id
_entity.type
_entity.pdbx_description
1 polymer ?
#
loop_
_entity_poly.entity_id
_entity_poly.type
_entity_poly.pdbx_seq_one_letter_code
_entity_poly.pdbx_strand_id
1 'polypeptide(L)'
;MDFLKNNLSQGIQKVQQEVDKNGGIQNVIQQGVQTIQNIQGQNKRYRVKINTANSASEFTRSIHEQIKKQGLWNQDTVKFYDDRDGDNFTLSDCSGNKKALFIGINYFGTQAELKGCINDVQNVSTLVCKRFGFNNCLYLTDDQQDQNKKPTYDNIINAMRWLVQDAKPGDSLFFHYSGHGGTAKDAETDEIDGFDETILPLDYNQKGQIVDDVIYANLVQPLPKGCRLTAVFDSCHSGTVMDLPYTYQCDGQVEVIENDVRKEIFKKAINVVGSLIQGDPAGIASALMGIFDGSLSQASSNTNQQEIIQKRQHAADVIQLSGCRDNQTSADASINNVSTGAMSYALITVLSQNQNITYSQLLTQIRQIMNQKHFSQVPQLSSSHPMNMNEQFKL
;
A
#
# COMPACT_ATOMS: atom_id res chain seq x y z
N MET A 1 -38.36 37.46 -22.61
CA MET A 1 -36.98 37.18 -22.15
C MET A 1 -36.77 37.51 -20.67
N ASP A 2 -37.46 38.52 -20.10
CA ASP A 2 -37.20 38.97 -18.73
C ASP A 2 -37.70 38.02 -17.63
N PHE A 3 -38.75 37.22 -17.91
CA PHE A 3 -39.26 36.22 -16.97
C PHE A 3 -38.27 35.05 -16.74
N LEU A 4 -37.56 34.62 -17.79
CA LEU A 4 -36.54 33.56 -17.70
C LEU A 4 -35.27 34.05 -16.99
N LYS A 5 -34.87 35.30 -17.22
CA LYS A 5 -33.71 35.90 -16.52
C LYS A 5 -33.96 36.06 -15.02
N ASN A 6 -35.17 36.48 -14.63
CA ASN A 6 -35.54 36.62 -13.21
C ASN A 6 -35.59 35.27 -12.49
N ASN A 7 -36.14 34.22 -13.12
CA ASN A 7 -36.18 32.88 -12.52
C ASN A 7 -34.79 32.23 -12.41
N LEU A 8 -33.90 32.46 -13.39
CA LEU A 8 -32.52 31.97 -13.33
C LEU A 8 -31.71 32.69 -12.24
N SER A 9 -31.89 34.01 -12.10
CA SER A 9 -31.21 34.80 -11.07
C SER A 9 -31.69 34.44 -9.66
N GLN A 10 -32.98 34.15 -9.48
CA GLN A 10 -33.52 33.64 -8.21
C GLN A 10 -33.06 32.20 -7.91
N GLY A 11 -32.91 31.35 -8.93
CA GLY A 11 -32.36 30.01 -8.78
C GLY A 11 -30.89 30.03 -8.34
N ILE A 12 -30.07 30.89 -8.96
CA ILE A 12 -28.67 31.07 -8.59
C ILE A 12 -28.54 31.65 -7.18
N GLN A 13 -29.39 32.62 -6.79
CA GLN A 13 -29.40 33.14 -5.42
C GLN A 13 -29.81 32.08 -4.38
N LYS A 14 -30.75 31.18 -4.71
CA LYS A 14 -31.11 30.07 -3.81
C LYS A 14 -29.99 29.05 -3.64
N VAL A 15 -29.33 28.68 -4.73
CA VAL A 15 -28.16 27.78 -4.68
C VAL A 15 -27.01 28.43 -3.91
N GLN A 16 -26.75 29.72 -4.12
CA GLN A 16 -25.74 30.46 -3.37
C GLN A 16 -26.09 30.54 -1.87
N GLN A 17 -27.36 30.79 -1.52
CA GLN A 17 -27.81 30.79 -0.13
C GLN A 17 -27.78 29.41 0.54
N GLU A 18 -27.99 28.32 -0.19
CA GLU A 18 -27.84 26.95 0.34
C GLU A 18 -26.37 26.55 0.50
N VAL A 19 -25.50 26.97 -0.42
CA VAL A 19 -24.04 26.83 -0.31
C VAL A 19 -23.54 27.63 0.90
N ASP A 20 -24.02 28.85 1.11
CA ASP A 20 -23.61 29.69 2.24
C ASP A 20 -24.20 29.21 3.59
N LYS A 21 -25.41 28.61 3.60
CA LYS A 21 -26.04 28.04 4.83
C LYS A 21 -25.39 26.75 5.31
N ASN A 22 -24.86 25.93 4.40
CA ASN A 22 -24.16 24.69 4.74
C ASN A 22 -22.64 24.87 4.90
N GLY A 23 -22.16 26.13 4.97
CA GLY A 23 -20.73 26.43 5.13
C GLY A 23 -19.88 26.01 3.93
N GLY A 24 -20.47 26.04 2.74
CA GLY A 24 -19.98 25.41 1.52
C GLY A 24 -18.54 25.73 1.18
N ILE A 25 -17.89 24.77 0.49
CA ILE A 25 -16.53 24.75 -0.09
C ILE A 25 -15.40 25.31 0.78
N GLN A 26 -15.51 26.52 1.33
CA GLN A 26 -14.66 27.07 2.36
C GLN A 26 -14.63 26.26 3.66
N ASN A 27 -15.72 25.65 4.18
CA ASN A 27 -15.56 24.75 5.34
C ASN A 27 -14.89 23.43 4.95
N VAL A 28 -15.07 22.93 3.72
CA VAL A 28 -14.37 21.71 3.27
C VAL A 28 -12.88 22.00 3.08
N ILE A 29 -12.54 23.18 2.54
CA ILE A 29 -11.15 23.64 2.42
C ILE A 29 -10.58 23.98 3.81
N GLN A 30 -11.32 24.61 4.72
CA GLN A 30 -10.85 24.93 6.07
C GLN A 30 -10.74 23.68 6.95
N GLN A 31 -11.64 22.70 6.84
CA GLN A 31 -11.51 21.41 7.49
C GLN A 31 -10.32 20.64 6.90
N GLY A 32 -10.14 20.65 5.58
CA GLY A 32 -8.94 20.09 4.93
C GLY A 32 -7.65 20.77 5.42
N VAL A 33 -7.62 22.11 5.50
CA VAL A 33 -6.48 22.90 5.98
C VAL A 33 -6.25 22.74 7.49
N GLN A 34 -7.30 22.63 8.32
CA GLN A 34 -7.18 22.38 9.76
C GLN A 34 -6.74 20.95 10.07
N THR A 35 -7.23 19.95 9.33
CA THR A 35 -6.71 18.57 9.41
C THR A 35 -5.23 18.54 9.03
N ILE A 36 -4.81 19.26 7.99
CA ILE A 36 -3.40 19.38 7.58
C ILE A 36 -2.55 20.13 8.63
N GLN A 37 -3.06 21.20 9.25
CA GLN A 37 -2.36 21.93 10.31
C GLN A 37 -2.24 21.12 11.61
N ASN A 38 -3.24 20.30 11.93
CA ASN A 38 -3.20 19.38 13.06
C ASN A 38 -2.18 18.25 12.83
N ILE A 39 -2.03 17.75 11.59
CA ILE A 39 -0.98 16.78 11.23
C ILE A 39 0.43 17.42 11.31
N GLN A 40 0.60 18.67 10.86
CA GLN A 40 1.88 19.40 10.99
C GLN A 40 2.27 19.68 12.46
N GLY A 41 1.30 19.77 13.36
CA GLY A 41 1.49 20.05 14.80
C GLY A 41 1.86 18.83 15.66
N GLN A 42 1.69 17.60 15.16
CA GLN A 42 1.96 16.37 15.91
C GLN A 42 3.29 15.70 15.52
N ASN A 43 4.37 16.48 15.45
CA ASN A 43 5.74 15.95 15.36
C ASN A 43 6.15 15.23 16.67
N LYS A 44 5.54 14.07 16.96
CA LYS A 44 6.08 13.12 17.94
C LYS A 44 7.31 12.49 17.29
N ARG A 45 8.47 12.85 17.84
CA ARG A 45 9.78 12.37 17.37
C ARG A 45 9.92 10.88 17.67
N TYR A 46 9.71 10.04 16.65
CA TYR A 46 9.92 8.59 16.75
C TYR A 46 11.42 8.28 16.69
N ARG A 47 11.93 7.58 17.71
CA ARG A 47 13.32 7.07 17.72
C ARG A 47 13.42 5.94 16.71
N VAL A 48 14.22 6.17 15.66
CA VAL A 48 14.48 5.22 14.57
C VAL A 48 15.21 3.98 15.11
N LYS A 49 14.60 2.80 14.98
CA LYS A 49 15.32 1.52 15.00
C LYS A 49 15.33 0.96 13.58
N ILE A 50 16.50 0.98 12.93
CA ILE A 50 16.73 0.16 11.75
C ILE A 50 16.80 -1.27 12.26
N ASN A 51 15.87 -2.13 11.86
CA ASN A 51 15.66 -3.41 12.51
C ASN A 51 16.89 -4.33 12.39
N THR A 52 17.46 -4.71 13.54
CA THR A 52 18.45 -5.78 13.71
C THR A 52 17.99 -6.78 14.78
N ALA A 53 16.69 -7.07 14.87
CA ALA A 53 16.13 -7.89 15.95
C ALA A 53 15.52 -9.22 15.46
N ASN A 54 16.31 -10.29 15.58
CA ASN A 54 15.94 -11.68 15.22
C ASN A 54 14.75 -12.27 16.01
N SER A 55 14.34 -11.70 17.14
CA SER A 55 13.26 -12.28 17.98
C SER A 55 11.86 -11.83 17.60
N ALA A 56 11.68 -10.56 17.19
CA ALA A 56 10.41 -10.05 16.67
C ALA A 56 10.03 -10.72 15.34
N SER A 57 11.03 -11.10 14.55
CA SER A 57 10.82 -11.83 13.29
C SER A 57 10.33 -13.26 13.51
N GLU A 58 10.74 -13.95 14.58
CA GLU A 58 10.31 -15.33 14.82
C GLU A 58 8.86 -15.43 15.30
N PHE A 59 8.44 -14.51 16.16
CA PHE A 59 7.05 -14.43 16.63
C PHE A 59 6.07 -14.10 15.49
N THR A 60 6.39 -13.06 14.72
CA THR A 60 5.63 -12.66 13.51
C THR A 60 5.51 -13.83 12.54
N ARG A 61 6.62 -14.56 12.31
CA ARG A 61 6.62 -15.78 11.49
C ARG A 61 5.69 -16.86 12.04
N SER A 62 5.70 -17.13 13.35
CA SER A 62 4.81 -18.13 13.95
C SER A 62 3.33 -17.80 13.76
N ILE A 63 2.95 -16.51 13.79
CA ILE A 63 1.58 -16.09 13.50
C ILE A 63 1.22 -16.38 12.04
N HIS A 64 2.08 -15.98 11.10
CA HIS A 64 1.88 -16.24 9.68
C HIS A 64 1.68 -17.72 9.36
N GLU A 65 2.50 -18.59 9.93
CA GLU A 65 2.37 -20.04 9.79
C GLU A 65 1.02 -20.56 10.32
N GLN A 66 0.52 -20.00 11.43
CA GLN A 66 -0.80 -20.37 11.94
C GLN A 66 -1.93 -19.87 11.04
N ILE A 67 -1.85 -18.64 10.51
CA ILE A 67 -2.83 -18.14 9.52
C ILE A 67 -2.93 -19.09 8.33
N LYS A 68 -1.78 -19.55 7.80
CA LYS A 68 -1.71 -20.51 6.69
C LYS A 68 -2.30 -21.87 7.08
N LYS A 69 -1.92 -22.43 8.23
CA LYS A 69 -2.40 -23.74 8.72
C LYS A 69 -3.90 -23.78 8.98
N GLN A 70 -4.48 -22.66 9.39
CA GLN A 70 -5.90 -22.55 9.76
C GLN A 70 -6.80 -22.26 8.55
N GLY A 71 -6.24 -22.16 7.34
CA GLY A 71 -7.02 -21.95 6.12
C GLY A 71 -7.72 -20.60 6.07
N LEU A 72 -7.15 -19.58 6.73
CA LEU A 72 -7.72 -18.21 6.72
C LEU A 72 -7.49 -17.49 5.40
N TRP A 73 -6.50 -17.93 4.63
CA TRP A 73 -6.35 -17.54 3.24
C TRP A 73 -7.40 -18.27 2.40
N ASN A 74 -8.28 -17.50 1.76
CA ASN A 74 -9.32 -18.05 0.90
C ASN A 74 -8.78 -18.27 -0.52
N GLN A 75 -8.84 -19.51 -0.98
CA GLN A 75 -8.37 -19.91 -2.31
C GLN A 75 -9.46 -19.77 -3.39
N ASP A 76 -10.73 -19.73 -2.98
CA ASP A 76 -11.86 -19.44 -3.87
C ASP A 76 -12.05 -17.94 -4.00
N THR A 77 -11.16 -17.32 -4.77
CA THR A 77 -11.15 -15.86 -4.99
C THR A 77 -12.40 -15.36 -5.73
N VAL A 78 -13.09 -16.23 -6.49
CA VAL A 78 -14.34 -15.89 -7.17
C VAL A 78 -15.47 -15.79 -6.16
N LYS A 79 -15.66 -16.83 -5.34
CA LYS A 79 -16.65 -16.79 -4.28
C LYS A 79 -16.37 -15.65 -3.29
N PHE A 80 -15.10 -15.41 -2.96
CA PHE A 80 -14.72 -14.29 -2.10
C PHE A 80 -15.17 -12.94 -2.68
N TYR A 81 -14.97 -12.73 -3.98
CA TYR A 81 -15.42 -11.53 -4.68
C TYR A 81 -16.95 -11.39 -4.67
N ASP A 82 -17.67 -12.46 -5.00
CA ASP A 82 -19.14 -12.48 -5.04
C ASP A 82 -19.74 -12.24 -3.64
N ASP A 83 -19.21 -12.89 -2.60
CA ASP A 83 -19.68 -12.77 -1.21
C ASP A 83 -19.49 -11.35 -0.64
N ARG A 84 -18.68 -10.50 -1.28
CA ARG A 84 -18.42 -9.10 -0.87
C ARG A 84 -19.02 -8.08 -1.82
N ASP A 85 -19.96 -8.50 -2.66
CA ASP A 85 -20.63 -7.66 -3.65
C ASP A 85 -19.62 -6.89 -4.53
N GLY A 86 -18.56 -7.56 -4.98
CA GLY A 86 -17.46 -6.92 -5.71
C GLY A 86 -17.90 -6.09 -6.93
N ASP A 87 -19.00 -6.50 -7.58
CA ASP A 87 -19.60 -5.79 -8.72
C ASP A 87 -20.18 -4.40 -8.37
N ASN A 88 -20.38 -4.09 -7.09
CA ASN A 88 -20.88 -2.77 -6.65
C ASN A 88 -19.78 -1.69 -6.61
N PHE A 89 -18.51 -2.07 -6.75
CA PHE A 89 -17.40 -1.12 -6.78
C PHE A 89 -17.22 -0.53 -8.18
N THR A 90 -16.95 0.78 -8.24
CA THR A 90 -16.71 1.47 -9.52
C THR A 90 -15.22 1.44 -9.84
N LEU A 91 -14.86 0.59 -10.78
CA LEU A 91 -13.50 0.46 -11.28
C LEU A 91 -13.18 1.55 -12.30
N SER A 92 -11.90 1.92 -12.40
CA SER A 92 -11.43 2.83 -13.44
C SER A 92 -11.28 2.09 -14.77
N ASP A 93 -11.75 2.68 -15.86
CA ASP A 93 -11.44 2.20 -17.21
C ASP A 93 -10.04 2.61 -17.69
N CYS A 94 -9.31 3.40 -16.89
CA CYS A 94 -7.98 3.93 -17.15
C CYS A 94 -7.88 4.74 -18.48
N SER A 95 -8.99 5.31 -18.93
CA SER A 95 -9.08 6.08 -20.19
C SER A 95 -8.71 7.56 -20.05
N GLY A 96 -8.61 8.07 -18.83
CA GLY A 96 -8.34 9.46 -18.50
C GLY A 96 -6.86 9.84 -18.51
N ASN A 97 -6.51 10.85 -17.70
CA ASN A 97 -5.16 11.34 -17.59
C ASN A 97 -4.25 10.31 -16.93
N LYS A 98 -3.01 10.21 -17.44
CA LYS A 98 -1.98 9.32 -16.90
C LYS A 98 -0.85 10.10 -16.24
N LYS A 99 -0.69 9.97 -14.92
CA LYS A 99 0.38 10.61 -14.13
C LYS A 99 1.18 9.57 -13.37
N ALA A 100 2.49 9.75 -13.28
CA ALA A 100 3.36 8.82 -12.55
C ALA A 100 4.35 9.53 -11.63
N LEU A 101 4.58 8.96 -10.45
CA LEU A 101 5.62 9.35 -9.52
C LEU A 101 6.57 8.17 -9.31
N PHE A 102 7.86 8.41 -9.55
CA PHE A 102 8.92 7.43 -9.33
C PHE A 102 9.91 7.96 -8.28
N ILE A 103 10.17 7.15 -7.25
CA ILE A 103 11.06 7.49 -6.15
C ILE A 103 12.10 6.38 -6.00
N GLY A 104 13.38 6.74 -6.08
CA GLY A 104 14.49 5.80 -5.97
C GLY A 104 15.59 6.37 -5.08
N ILE A 105 15.92 5.67 -3.99
CA ILE A 105 16.87 6.18 -2.99
C ILE A 105 17.99 5.18 -2.77
N ASN A 106 19.21 5.54 -3.15
CA ASN A 106 20.41 4.75 -2.93
C ASN A 106 21.15 5.12 -1.64
N TYR A 107 20.83 6.24 -0.99
CA TYR A 107 21.44 6.70 0.27
C TYR A 107 22.98 6.81 0.19
N PHE A 108 23.50 7.33 -0.93
CA PHE A 108 24.94 7.39 -1.21
C PHE A 108 25.77 7.96 -0.06
N GLY A 109 26.87 7.26 0.28
CA GLY A 109 27.81 7.71 1.30
C GLY A 109 27.32 7.55 2.74
N THR A 110 26.20 6.85 2.96
CA THR A 110 25.68 6.54 4.30
C THR A 110 25.82 5.05 4.63
N GLN A 111 25.58 4.67 5.89
CA GLN A 111 25.54 3.26 6.29
C GLN A 111 24.33 2.48 5.74
N ALA A 112 23.36 3.20 5.17
CA ALA A 112 22.15 2.63 4.56
C ALA A 112 22.28 2.52 3.03
N GLU A 113 23.49 2.63 2.47
CA GLU A 113 23.70 2.68 1.02
C GLU A 113 23.18 1.42 0.29
N LEU A 114 22.38 1.65 -0.75
CA LEU A 114 21.84 0.67 -1.69
C LEU A 114 22.38 0.97 -3.09
N LYS A 115 22.34 -0.03 -3.98
CA LYS A 115 22.92 0.09 -5.34
C LYS A 115 21.89 0.00 -6.47
N GLY A 116 20.65 -0.40 -6.15
CA GLY A 116 19.66 -0.81 -7.13
C GLY A 116 18.52 0.16 -7.38
N CYS A 117 18.20 1.02 -6.41
CA CYS A 117 16.90 1.66 -6.35
C CYS A 117 16.66 2.65 -7.48
N ILE A 118 17.69 3.41 -7.85
CA ILE A 118 17.63 4.34 -8.99
C ILE A 118 17.50 3.55 -10.32
N ASN A 119 18.15 2.40 -10.44
CA ASN A 119 18.04 1.54 -11.61
C ASN A 119 16.64 0.91 -11.71
N ASP A 120 16.03 0.53 -10.60
CA ASP A 120 14.64 0.06 -10.57
C ASP A 120 13.69 1.15 -11.08
N VAL A 121 13.86 2.40 -10.64
CA VAL A 121 13.09 3.55 -11.15
C VAL A 121 13.24 3.70 -12.67
N GLN A 122 14.46 3.58 -13.20
CA GLN A 122 14.70 3.67 -14.64
C GLN A 122 13.98 2.54 -15.41
N ASN A 123 14.02 1.32 -14.89
CA ASN A 123 13.42 0.16 -15.54
C ASN A 123 11.89 0.21 -15.50
N VAL A 124 11.31 0.50 -14.33
CA VAL A 124 9.84 0.60 -14.16
C VAL A 124 9.30 1.76 -14.99
N SER A 125 9.92 2.94 -14.90
CA SER A 125 9.46 4.10 -15.67
C SER A 125 9.58 3.88 -17.18
N THR A 126 10.62 3.18 -17.65
CA THR A 126 10.74 2.82 -19.07
C THR A 126 9.55 2.01 -19.54
N LEU A 127 9.16 0.97 -18.78
CA LEU A 127 7.98 0.16 -19.12
C LEU A 127 6.70 0.99 -19.06
N VAL A 128 6.46 1.67 -17.94
CA VAL A 128 5.22 2.41 -17.67
C VAL A 128 5.01 3.55 -18.67
N CYS A 129 6.04 4.35 -18.93
CA CYS A 129 5.95 5.46 -19.87
C CYS A 129 5.84 4.97 -21.32
N LYS A 130 6.72 4.07 -21.77
CA LYS A 130 6.77 3.68 -23.19
C LYS A 130 5.60 2.79 -23.60
N ARG A 131 5.15 1.90 -22.72
CA ARG A 131 4.14 0.90 -23.06
C ARG A 131 2.74 1.33 -22.67
N PHE A 132 2.58 1.93 -21.49
CA PHE A 132 1.26 2.28 -20.95
C PHE A 132 0.92 3.77 -21.13
N GLY A 133 1.82 4.56 -21.70
CA GLY A 133 1.55 5.92 -22.17
C GLY A 133 1.54 6.98 -21.06
N PHE A 134 2.23 6.74 -19.95
CA PHE A 134 2.40 7.73 -18.89
C PHE A 134 3.40 8.79 -19.33
N ASN A 135 2.89 9.97 -19.70
CA ASN A 135 3.71 11.09 -20.20
C ASN A 135 3.92 12.21 -19.16
N ASN A 136 3.10 12.24 -18.11
CA ASN A 136 3.21 13.23 -17.03
C ASN A 136 3.87 12.60 -15.80
N CYS A 137 5.20 12.66 -15.74
CA CYS A 137 6.00 11.91 -14.78
C CYS A 137 6.86 12.81 -13.90
N LEU A 138 6.93 12.49 -12.60
CA LEU A 138 7.81 13.12 -11.63
C LEU A 138 8.79 12.08 -11.08
N TYR A 139 10.07 12.45 -11.02
CA TYR A 139 11.15 11.59 -10.56
C TYR A 139 11.84 12.22 -9.36
N LEU A 140 11.92 11.49 -8.25
CA LEU A 140 12.73 11.85 -7.08
C LEU A 140 13.83 10.81 -6.89
N THR A 141 15.07 11.19 -7.16
CA THR A 141 16.23 10.30 -6.99
C THR A 141 17.41 11.03 -6.37
N ASP A 142 18.16 10.35 -5.50
CA ASP A 142 19.23 10.96 -4.71
C ASP A 142 20.56 11.13 -5.47
N ASP A 143 20.60 10.82 -6.76
CA ASP A 143 21.66 11.20 -7.72
C ASP A 143 21.42 12.56 -8.39
N GLN A 144 20.20 13.10 -8.34
CA GLN A 144 19.87 14.37 -9.00
C GLN A 144 20.58 15.56 -8.35
N GLN A 145 20.93 16.55 -9.17
CA GLN A 145 21.56 17.79 -8.71
C GLN A 145 20.53 18.79 -8.13
N ASP A 146 19.31 18.81 -8.67
CA ASP A 146 18.23 19.67 -8.19
C ASP A 146 17.74 19.19 -6.81
N GLN A 147 17.86 20.07 -5.80
CA GLN A 147 17.42 19.80 -4.43
C GLN A 147 15.91 19.55 -4.32
N ASN A 148 15.10 20.13 -5.21
CA ASN A 148 13.66 19.89 -5.25
C ASN A 148 13.29 18.52 -5.84
N LYS A 149 14.27 17.81 -6.41
CA LYS A 149 14.12 16.45 -6.93
C LYS A 149 14.84 15.40 -6.08
N LYS A 150 15.46 15.81 -4.97
CA LYS A 150 15.94 14.86 -3.97
C LYS A 150 14.77 14.24 -3.23
N PRO A 151 14.80 12.94 -2.90
CA PRO A 151 13.73 12.24 -2.19
C PRO A 151 13.80 12.50 -0.68
N THR A 152 13.74 13.76 -0.26
CA THR A 152 13.58 14.16 1.14
C THR A 152 12.14 13.94 1.60
N TYR A 153 11.90 13.93 2.91
CA TYR A 153 10.56 13.76 3.49
C TYR A 153 9.56 14.73 2.86
N ASP A 154 9.88 16.04 2.90
CA ASP A 154 8.98 17.08 2.42
C ASP A 154 8.74 16.99 0.89
N ASN A 155 9.77 16.63 0.12
CA ASN A 155 9.64 16.47 -1.33
C ASN A 155 8.80 15.24 -1.70
N ILE A 156 8.94 14.13 -0.98
CA ILE A 156 8.12 12.94 -1.18
C ILE A 156 6.66 13.25 -0.91
N ILE A 157 6.34 13.91 0.21
CA ILE A 157 4.95 14.30 0.54
C ILE A 157 4.37 15.26 -0.51
N ASN A 158 5.14 16.25 -0.95
CA ASN A 158 4.69 17.18 -1.98
C ASN A 158 4.49 16.48 -3.34
N ALA A 159 5.32 15.50 -3.67
CA ALA A 159 5.19 14.72 -4.88
C ALA A 159 3.97 13.79 -4.83
N MET A 160 3.67 13.17 -3.68
CA MET A 160 2.43 12.39 -3.48
C MET A 160 1.20 13.27 -3.72
N ARG A 161 1.17 14.46 -3.13
CA ARG A 161 0.09 15.44 -3.35
C ARG A 161 -0.02 15.84 -4.81
N TRP A 162 1.11 16.14 -5.46
CA TRP A 162 1.14 16.42 -6.89
C TRP A 162 0.57 15.26 -7.71
N LEU A 163 0.84 14.00 -7.37
CA LEU A 163 0.35 12.83 -8.11
C LEU A 163 -1.17 12.78 -8.10
N VAL A 164 -1.79 12.95 -6.95
CA VAL A 164 -3.26 12.84 -6.77
C VAL A 164 -4.01 14.14 -7.04
N GLN A 165 -3.29 15.26 -7.18
CA GLN A 165 -3.89 16.56 -7.44
C GLN A 165 -4.76 16.55 -8.70
N ASP A 166 -6.00 17.02 -8.53
CA ASP A 166 -7.03 17.18 -9.56
C ASP A 166 -7.42 15.87 -10.28
N ALA A 167 -7.16 14.72 -9.64
CA ALA A 167 -7.56 13.42 -10.16
C ALA A 167 -9.08 13.34 -10.38
N LYS A 168 -9.49 12.60 -11.43
CA LYS A 168 -10.88 12.41 -11.84
C LYS A 168 -11.21 10.94 -12.05
N PRO A 169 -12.50 10.55 -12.05
CA PRO A 169 -12.90 9.22 -12.49
C PRO A 169 -12.33 8.91 -13.88
N GLY A 170 -11.79 7.70 -14.06
CA GLY A 170 -11.13 7.26 -15.29
C GLY A 170 -9.64 7.62 -15.40
N ASP A 171 -9.12 8.55 -14.59
CA ASP A 171 -7.68 8.82 -14.54
C ASP A 171 -6.92 7.58 -14.04
N SER A 172 -5.65 7.47 -14.45
CA SER A 172 -4.74 6.42 -14.01
C SER A 172 -3.45 7.00 -13.45
N LEU A 173 -3.23 6.74 -12.17
CA LEU A 173 -2.08 7.22 -11.42
C LEU A 173 -1.15 6.04 -11.12
N PHE A 174 0.15 6.27 -11.28
CA PHE A 174 1.17 5.28 -10.98
C PHE A 174 2.15 5.79 -9.93
N PHE A 175 2.40 5.00 -8.89
CA PHE A 175 3.38 5.31 -7.85
C PHE A 175 4.41 4.18 -7.79
N HIS A 176 5.69 4.52 -7.81
CA HIS A 176 6.76 3.54 -7.60
C HIS A 176 7.75 4.06 -6.58
N TYR A 177 8.07 3.20 -5.61
CA TYR A 177 9.09 3.44 -4.61
C TYR A 177 10.08 2.27 -4.59
N SER A 178 11.37 2.58 -4.71
CA SER A 178 12.47 1.66 -4.40
C SER A 178 13.43 2.32 -3.43
N GLY A 179 13.69 1.66 -2.31
CA GLY A 179 14.47 2.21 -1.20
C GLY A 179 14.30 1.36 0.06
N HIS A 180 14.77 1.86 1.21
CA HIS A 180 14.55 1.16 2.47
C HIS A 180 13.09 1.26 2.91
N GLY A 181 12.59 0.15 3.44
CA GLY A 181 11.40 0.10 4.27
C GLY A 181 11.79 -0.12 5.74
N GLY A 182 10.95 0.33 6.66
CA GLY A 182 11.18 0.17 8.09
C GLY A 182 9.89 -0.11 8.84
N THR A 183 10.02 -0.33 10.15
CA THR A 183 8.88 -0.42 11.06
C THR A 183 8.97 0.69 12.11
N ALA A 184 7.88 1.39 12.36
CA ALA A 184 7.76 2.35 13.46
C ALA A 184 6.88 1.75 14.58
N LYS A 185 7.12 2.15 15.83
CA LYS A 185 6.29 1.70 16.95
C LYS A 185 5.05 2.57 17.00
N ASP A 186 3.92 1.95 16.67
CA ASP A 186 2.59 2.55 16.61
C ASP A 186 2.16 3.15 17.97
N ALA A 187 1.42 4.26 17.91
CA ALA A 187 0.76 4.92 19.03
C ALA A 187 -0.78 4.72 19.05
N GLU A 188 -1.40 4.31 17.94
CA GLU A 188 -2.86 4.27 17.70
C GLU A 188 -3.46 2.85 17.56
N THR A 189 -2.64 1.79 17.63
CA THR A 189 -3.01 0.36 17.72
C THR A 189 -3.80 -0.18 16.53
N ASP A 190 -3.63 0.36 15.34
CA ASP A 190 -4.44 0.03 14.18
C ASP A 190 -3.72 -0.84 13.13
N GLU A 191 -2.48 -1.25 13.40
CA GLU A 191 -1.64 -2.04 12.50
C GLU A 191 -1.70 -3.57 12.62
N ILE A 192 -1.21 -4.27 11.56
CA ILE A 192 -1.24 -5.74 11.48
C ILE A 192 -0.40 -6.35 12.57
N ASP A 193 0.92 -6.16 12.57
CA ASP A 193 1.82 -6.80 13.52
C ASP A 193 2.18 -5.91 14.72
N GLY A 194 1.46 -4.80 14.90
CA GLY A 194 1.71 -3.78 15.91
C GLY A 194 2.86 -2.83 15.58
N PHE A 195 3.29 -2.78 14.32
CA PHE A 195 4.28 -1.83 13.82
C PHE A 195 3.85 -1.23 12.48
N ASP A 196 3.94 0.10 12.35
CA ASP A 196 3.66 0.81 11.09
C ASP A 196 4.70 0.44 10.04
N GLU A 197 4.23 0.06 8.85
CA GLU A 197 5.12 -0.10 7.70
C GLU A 197 5.51 1.30 7.20
N THR A 198 6.80 1.54 7.02
CA THR A 198 7.30 2.87 6.68
C THR A 198 8.22 2.86 5.48
N ILE A 199 8.28 3.99 4.78
CA ILE A 199 9.35 4.28 3.81
C ILE A 199 10.35 5.26 4.43
N LEU A 200 11.63 5.14 4.05
CA LEU A 200 12.72 5.95 4.59
C LEU A 200 13.15 7.03 3.59
N PRO A 201 12.82 8.32 3.81
CA PRO A 201 13.34 9.41 2.98
C PRO A 201 14.85 9.55 3.08
N LEU A 202 15.46 10.30 2.16
CA LEU A 202 16.90 10.57 2.17
C LEU A 202 17.39 11.22 3.48
N ASP A 203 16.55 12.05 4.10
CA ASP A 203 16.80 12.78 5.34
C ASP A 203 16.14 12.14 6.56
N TYR A 204 15.87 10.82 6.53
CA TYR A 204 15.20 10.10 7.62
C TYR A 204 15.89 10.27 9.00
N ASN A 205 17.21 10.45 9.03
CA ASN A 205 17.95 10.71 10.27
C ASN A 205 17.56 12.03 10.94
N GLN A 206 16.99 12.98 10.19
CA GLN A 206 16.59 14.31 10.66
C GLN A 206 15.07 14.44 10.77
N LYS A 207 14.34 13.96 9.75
CA LYS A 207 12.87 14.11 9.63
C LYS A 207 12.08 12.88 10.07
N GLY A 208 12.74 11.74 10.29
CA GLY A 208 12.07 10.48 10.58
C GLY A 208 11.60 9.75 9.33
N GLN A 209 10.88 8.66 9.55
CA GLN A 209 10.29 7.82 8.50
C GLN A 209 8.91 8.36 8.08
N ILE A 210 8.45 8.02 6.88
CA ILE A 210 7.05 8.27 6.47
C ILE A 210 6.27 6.99 6.77
N VAL A 211 5.33 7.06 7.71
CA VAL A 211 4.44 5.96 8.10
C VAL A 211 3.29 5.79 7.09
N ASP A 212 2.75 4.58 7.00
CA ASP A 212 1.57 4.18 6.21
C ASP A 212 0.39 5.15 6.32
N ASP A 213 0.00 5.59 7.51
CA ASP A 213 -1.06 6.59 7.71
C ASP A 213 -0.84 7.88 6.91
N VAL A 214 0.41 8.36 6.89
CA VAL A 214 0.80 9.55 6.13
C VAL A 214 0.76 9.27 4.63
N ILE A 215 1.12 8.06 4.20
CA ILE A 215 1.03 7.62 2.81
C ILE A 215 -0.43 7.57 2.40
N TYR A 216 -1.29 6.91 3.17
CA TYR A 216 -2.73 6.80 2.94
C TYR A 216 -3.37 8.18 2.81
N ALA A 217 -3.12 9.09 3.75
CA ALA A 217 -3.69 10.43 3.76
C ALA A 217 -3.28 11.29 2.54
N ASN A 218 -2.09 11.06 1.97
CA ASN A 218 -1.58 11.86 0.84
C ASN A 218 -1.72 11.18 -0.52
N LEU A 219 -1.89 9.85 -0.60
CA LEU A 219 -2.00 9.10 -1.86
C LEU A 219 -3.36 8.43 -2.09
N VAL A 220 -4.04 7.97 -1.04
CA VAL A 220 -5.26 7.16 -1.17
C VAL A 220 -6.49 7.99 -0.88
N GLN A 221 -6.57 8.55 0.33
CA GLN A 221 -7.72 9.31 0.83
C GLN A 221 -8.23 10.43 -0.11
N PRO A 222 -7.37 11.17 -0.84
CA PRO A 222 -7.83 12.25 -1.71
C PRO A 222 -8.47 11.80 -3.03
N LEU A 223 -8.38 10.51 -3.40
CA LEU A 223 -8.78 10.05 -4.72
C LEU A 223 -10.30 10.01 -4.90
N PRO A 224 -10.84 10.45 -6.04
CA PRO A 224 -12.27 10.33 -6.29
C PRO A 224 -12.64 8.89 -6.66
N LYS A 225 -13.94 8.59 -6.52
CA LYS A 225 -14.53 7.33 -6.96
C LYS A 225 -14.20 7.03 -8.43
N GLY A 226 -13.75 5.81 -8.72
CA GLY A 226 -13.41 5.38 -10.08
C GLY A 226 -12.10 5.96 -10.66
N CYS A 227 -11.25 6.59 -9.86
CA CYS A 227 -9.87 6.89 -10.24
C CYS A 227 -8.98 5.68 -9.93
N ARG A 228 -8.04 5.35 -10.82
CA ARG A 228 -7.04 4.29 -10.59
C ARG A 228 -5.80 4.86 -9.92
N LEU A 229 -5.34 4.20 -8.85
CA LEU A 229 -3.96 4.29 -8.38
C LEU A 229 -3.33 2.89 -8.38
N THR A 230 -2.24 2.71 -9.12
CA THR A 230 -1.38 1.52 -9.02
C THR A 230 -0.07 1.89 -8.37
N ALA A 231 0.21 1.33 -7.20
CA ALA A 231 1.46 1.51 -6.49
C ALA A 231 2.33 0.26 -6.58
N VAL A 232 3.64 0.43 -6.73
CA VAL A 232 4.65 -0.64 -6.68
C VAL A 232 5.69 -0.28 -5.65
N PHE A 233 5.90 -1.16 -4.67
CA PHE A 233 6.92 -0.98 -3.63
C PHE A 233 7.99 -2.07 -3.74
N ASP A 234 9.23 -1.63 -3.96
CA ASP A 234 10.45 -2.44 -3.86
C ASP A 234 11.15 -2.14 -2.53
N SER A 235 10.46 -2.39 -1.42
CA SER A 235 11.00 -2.25 -0.06
C SER A 235 10.60 -3.44 0.81
N CYS A 236 11.42 -3.79 1.80
CA CYS A 236 11.09 -4.78 2.82
C CYS A 236 9.92 -4.27 3.68
N HIS A 237 8.99 -5.15 4.06
CA HIS A 237 7.82 -4.81 4.90
C HIS A 237 6.97 -3.71 4.26
N SER A 238 6.45 -3.98 3.05
CA SER A 238 5.57 -3.09 2.29
C SER A 238 4.26 -3.78 1.87
N GLY A 239 3.84 -4.82 2.59
CA GLY A 239 2.60 -5.53 2.27
C GLY A 239 1.34 -4.70 2.54
N THR A 240 1.43 -3.79 3.50
CA THR A 240 0.33 -3.03 4.12
C THR A 240 0.59 -1.53 4.18
N VAL A 241 1.70 -1.04 3.61
CA VAL A 241 2.16 0.36 3.57
C VAL A 241 1.16 1.42 3.02
N MET A 242 0.03 1.00 2.45
CA MET A 242 -1.07 1.88 2.04
C MET A 242 -2.42 1.54 2.72
N ASP A 243 -2.42 0.79 3.82
CA ASP A 243 -3.60 0.47 4.63
C ASP A 243 -4.81 -0.09 3.88
N LEU A 244 -4.53 -0.86 2.82
CA LEU A 244 -5.58 -1.44 1.99
C LEU A 244 -6.26 -2.62 2.70
N PRO A 245 -7.59 -2.79 2.61
CA PRO A 245 -8.35 -3.81 3.35
C PRO A 245 -8.19 -5.24 2.83
N TYR A 246 -7.74 -5.46 1.59
CA TYR A 246 -7.62 -6.79 1.00
C TYR A 246 -6.18 -7.06 0.56
N THR A 247 -5.68 -8.27 0.83
CA THR A 247 -4.40 -8.75 0.29
C THR A 247 -4.60 -10.06 -0.45
N TYR A 248 -4.13 -10.09 -1.69
CA TYR A 248 -3.99 -11.28 -2.53
C TYR A 248 -2.52 -11.68 -2.57
N GLN A 249 -2.21 -12.96 -2.52
CA GLN A 249 -0.86 -13.46 -2.71
C GLN A 249 -0.84 -14.72 -3.55
N CYS A 250 0.34 -15.11 -4.03
CA CYS A 250 0.50 -16.36 -4.77
C CYS A 250 1.76 -17.12 -4.35
N ASP A 251 1.53 -18.26 -3.69
CA ASP A 251 2.55 -19.26 -3.37
C ASP A 251 2.08 -20.65 -3.84
N GLY A 252 1.95 -20.78 -5.16
CA GLY A 252 1.42 -21.96 -5.84
C GLY A 252 0.05 -21.70 -6.46
N GLN A 253 -0.90 -21.21 -5.66
CA GLN A 253 -2.21 -20.73 -6.12
C GLN A 253 -2.50 -19.35 -5.52
N VAL A 254 -3.39 -18.60 -6.18
CA VAL A 254 -3.80 -17.28 -5.69
C VAL A 254 -4.77 -17.45 -4.53
N GLU A 255 -4.51 -16.73 -3.45
CA GLU A 255 -5.33 -16.73 -2.25
C GLU A 255 -5.49 -15.31 -1.71
N VAL A 256 -6.58 -15.06 -0.98
CA VAL A 256 -6.96 -13.73 -0.47
C VAL A 256 -7.25 -13.75 1.02
N ILE A 257 -6.91 -12.66 1.70
CA ILE A 257 -7.26 -12.41 3.10
C ILE A 257 -7.72 -10.96 3.30
N GLU A 258 -8.63 -10.75 4.25
CA GLU A 258 -8.99 -9.41 4.74
C GLU A 258 -7.93 -8.96 5.77
N ASN A 259 -7.34 -7.79 5.55
CA ASN A 259 -6.26 -7.28 6.38
C ASN A 259 -6.73 -7.00 7.81
N ASP A 260 -7.98 -6.62 8.04
CA ASP A 260 -8.51 -6.46 9.40
C ASP A 260 -8.62 -7.78 10.17
N VAL A 261 -8.90 -8.89 9.48
CA VAL A 261 -8.84 -10.24 10.08
C VAL A 261 -7.41 -10.54 10.49
N ARG A 262 -6.44 -10.23 9.62
CA ARG A 262 -5.02 -10.35 9.93
C ARG A 262 -4.63 -9.45 11.12
N LYS A 263 -5.06 -8.19 11.15
CA LYS A 263 -4.83 -7.22 12.25
C LYS A 263 -5.30 -7.78 13.59
N GLU A 264 -6.54 -8.27 13.66
CA GLU A 264 -7.10 -8.79 14.91
C GLU A 264 -6.41 -10.06 15.42
N ILE A 265 -5.96 -10.92 14.52
CA ILE A 265 -5.18 -12.12 14.86
C ILE A 265 -3.88 -11.73 15.56
N PHE A 266 -3.14 -10.81 14.96
CA PHE A 266 -1.86 -10.37 15.48
C PHE A 266 -2.02 -9.59 16.80
N LYS A 267 -3.02 -8.70 16.92
CA LYS A 267 -3.32 -8.01 18.19
C LYS A 267 -3.58 -8.99 19.33
N LYS A 268 -4.41 -10.00 19.09
CA LYS A 268 -4.67 -11.07 20.07
C LYS A 268 -3.40 -11.84 20.40
N ALA A 269 -2.60 -12.18 19.38
CA ALA A 269 -1.32 -12.86 19.55
C ALA A 269 -0.36 -12.08 20.44
N ILE A 270 -0.20 -10.78 20.19
CA ILE A 270 0.67 -9.91 20.97
C ILE A 270 0.17 -9.81 22.42
N ASN A 271 -1.13 -9.69 22.65
CA ASN A 271 -1.68 -9.61 24.01
C ASN A 271 -1.45 -10.90 24.82
N VAL A 272 -1.52 -12.06 24.18
CA VAL A 272 -1.24 -13.35 24.85
C VAL A 272 0.26 -13.52 25.11
N VAL A 273 1.11 -13.11 24.17
CA VAL A 273 2.57 -13.32 24.27
C VAL A 273 3.31 -12.18 24.97
N GLY A 274 2.68 -11.01 25.17
CA GLY A 274 3.24 -9.86 25.89
C GLY A 274 3.63 -10.16 27.34
N SER A 275 3.10 -11.24 27.94
CA SER A 275 3.50 -11.78 29.25
C SER A 275 4.52 -12.93 29.19
N LEU A 276 4.85 -13.43 27.99
CA LEU A 276 5.69 -14.61 27.74
C LEU A 276 6.92 -14.20 26.91
N ILE A 277 7.98 -13.74 27.57
CA ILE A 277 9.25 -13.49 26.87
C ILE A 277 10.38 -14.22 27.60
N GLN A 278 10.56 -15.49 27.26
CA GLN A 278 11.86 -16.17 27.28
C GLN A 278 11.91 -17.17 26.13
N GLY A 279 12.32 -16.72 24.94
CA GLY A 279 12.96 -17.52 23.89
C GLY A 279 12.51 -18.96 23.62
N ASP A 280 11.23 -19.30 23.84
CA ASP A 280 10.67 -20.64 23.69
C ASP A 280 9.68 -20.68 22.51
N PRO A 281 10.14 -21.11 21.32
CA PRO A 281 9.30 -21.23 20.13
C PRO A 281 8.09 -22.16 20.31
N ALA A 282 8.19 -23.18 21.17
CA ALA A 282 7.10 -24.11 21.42
C ALA A 282 6.00 -23.45 22.27
N GLY A 283 6.40 -22.71 23.30
CA GLY A 283 5.49 -21.90 24.12
C GLY A 283 4.74 -20.85 23.30
N ILE A 284 5.44 -20.14 22.41
CA ILE A 284 4.82 -19.18 21.47
C ILE A 284 3.81 -19.89 20.55
N ALA A 285 4.20 -21.01 19.94
CA ALA A 285 3.32 -21.74 19.04
C ALA A 285 2.05 -22.26 19.74
N SER A 286 2.17 -22.76 20.98
CA SER A 286 1.03 -23.23 21.77
C SER A 286 0.11 -22.09 22.19
N ALA A 287 0.65 -20.94 22.57
CA ALA A 287 -0.12 -19.74 22.88
C ALA A 287 -0.91 -19.24 21.66
N LEU A 288 -0.27 -19.24 20.49
CA LEU A 288 -0.94 -18.92 19.23
C LEU A 288 -2.02 -19.94 18.90
N MET A 289 -1.78 -21.26 19.03
CA MET A 289 -2.83 -22.26 18.76
C MET A 289 -4.12 -21.99 19.53
N GLY A 290 -4.05 -21.55 20.80
CA GLY A 290 -5.24 -21.19 21.58
C GLY A 290 -6.01 -19.97 21.04
N ILE A 291 -5.36 -19.11 20.27
CA ILE A 291 -6.01 -17.99 19.57
C ILE A 291 -6.74 -18.49 18.31
N PHE A 292 -6.23 -19.54 17.69
CA PHE A 292 -6.72 -20.07 16.41
C PHE A 292 -7.65 -21.29 16.54
N ASP A 293 -7.98 -21.76 17.74
CA ASP A 293 -8.77 -22.98 18.02
C ASP A 293 -10.27 -22.93 17.64
N GLY A 294 -10.66 -21.98 16.76
CA GLY A 294 -12.04 -21.76 16.33
C GLY A 294 -12.74 -20.57 17.00
N SER A 295 -12.16 -20.01 18.06
CA SER A 295 -12.67 -18.76 18.67
C SER A 295 -12.53 -17.53 17.76
N LEU A 296 -11.56 -17.53 16.84
CA LEU A 296 -11.30 -16.41 15.95
C LEU A 296 -12.18 -16.38 14.70
N SER A 297 -12.52 -17.56 14.15
CA SER A 297 -13.53 -17.70 13.09
C SER A 297 -14.94 -17.38 13.60
N GLN A 298 -15.22 -17.55 14.90
CA GLN A 298 -16.42 -17.04 15.55
C GLN A 298 -16.32 -15.56 15.92
N ALA A 299 -15.16 -15.06 16.38
CA ALA A 299 -14.98 -13.64 16.71
C ALA A 299 -14.93 -12.73 15.47
N SER A 300 -14.66 -13.28 14.27
CA SER A 300 -14.73 -12.54 13.01
C SER A 300 -16.16 -12.30 12.50
N SER A 301 -17.16 -12.78 13.23
CA SER A 301 -18.60 -12.55 12.96
C SER A 301 -19.18 -11.37 13.76
N ASN A 302 -18.36 -10.66 14.54
CA ASN A 302 -18.81 -9.50 15.33
C ASN A 302 -19.04 -8.26 14.44
N THR A 303 -20.18 -7.62 14.66
CA THR A 303 -20.70 -6.43 13.96
C THR A 303 -19.70 -5.26 13.85
N ASN A 304 -18.72 -5.15 14.77
CA ASN A 304 -17.71 -4.10 14.76
C ASN A 304 -16.64 -4.25 13.66
N GLN A 305 -16.36 -5.46 13.14
CA GLN A 305 -15.35 -5.65 12.09
C GLN A 305 -15.86 -5.28 10.69
N GLN A 306 -17.14 -5.56 10.39
CA GLN A 306 -17.75 -5.08 9.14
C GLN A 306 -17.72 -3.55 9.08
N GLU A 307 -17.90 -2.86 10.20
CA GLU A 307 -17.74 -1.40 10.27
C GLU A 307 -16.29 -0.94 10.05
N ILE A 308 -15.28 -1.68 10.53
CA ILE A 308 -13.86 -1.33 10.33
C ILE A 308 -13.43 -1.58 8.88
N ILE A 309 -13.81 -2.72 8.29
CA ILE A 309 -13.56 -3.03 6.88
C ILE A 309 -14.23 -1.98 5.99
N GLN A 310 -15.50 -1.63 6.28
CA GLN A 310 -16.22 -0.56 5.55
C GLN A 310 -15.56 0.81 5.72
N LYS A 311 -14.92 1.11 6.86
CA LYS A 311 -14.19 2.37 7.08
C LYS A 311 -12.91 2.48 6.26
N ARG A 312 -12.24 1.36 5.96
CA ARG A 312 -10.99 1.33 5.17
C ARG A 312 -11.20 1.08 3.69
N GLN A 313 -12.37 0.60 3.28
CA GLN A 313 -12.78 0.60 1.88
C GLN A 313 -12.74 2.02 1.33
N HIS A 314 -12.14 2.17 0.16
CA HIS A 314 -12.07 3.44 -0.54
C HIS A 314 -12.89 3.36 -1.83
N ALA A 315 -13.55 4.45 -2.21
CA ALA A 315 -14.37 4.45 -3.43
C ALA A 315 -13.53 4.51 -4.72
N ALA A 316 -12.25 4.88 -4.60
CA ALA A 316 -11.29 4.83 -5.70
C ALA A 316 -10.78 3.39 -5.93
N ASP A 317 -10.28 3.14 -7.12
CA ASP A 317 -9.72 1.84 -7.55
C ASP A 317 -8.21 1.86 -7.25
N VAL A 318 -7.84 1.48 -6.04
CA VAL A 318 -6.44 1.48 -5.58
C VAL A 318 -5.93 0.06 -5.44
N ILE A 319 -4.79 -0.20 -6.09
CA ILE A 319 -4.04 -1.45 -5.99
C ILE A 319 -2.57 -1.18 -5.64
N GLN A 320 -1.98 -2.09 -4.87
CA GLN A 320 -0.58 -2.10 -4.49
C GLN A 320 0.06 -3.41 -4.90
N LEU A 321 1.27 -3.38 -5.45
CA LEU A 321 2.11 -4.55 -5.66
C LEU A 321 3.37 -4.44 -4.80
N SER A 322 3.66 -5.49 -4.03
CA SER A 322 4.87 -5.57 -3.22
C SER A 322 5.36 -7.02 -3.09
N GLY A 323 6.60 -7.19 -2.63
CA GLY A 323 7.16 -8.50 -2.32
C GLY A 323 7.28 -8.70 -0.81
N CYS A 324 6.50 -9.62 -0.23
CA CYS A 324 6.67 -10.02 1.16
C CYS A 324 7.70 -11.15 1.26
N ARG A 325 8.60 -11.12 2.25
CA ARG A 325 9.54 -12.24 2.47
C ARG A 325 8.81 -13.42 3.08
N ASP A 326 9.07 -14.60 2.54
CA ASP A 326 8.32 -15.84 2.81
C ASP A 326 8.95 -16.70 3.92
N ASN A 327 9.82 -16.11 4.76
CA ASN A 327 10.64 -16.77 5.78
C ASN A 327 11.93 -17.41 5.23
N GLN A 328 13.05 -16.67 5.24
CA GLN A 328 14.40 -17.18 5.53
C GLN A 328 15.41 -16.03 5.55
N THR A 329 16.39 -16.17 6.44
CA THR A 329 17.64 -15.41 6.59
C THR A 329 17.97 -14.49 5.42
N SER A 330 18.13 -13.19 5.70
CA SER A 330 18.54 -12.15 4.76
C SER A 330 19.80 -12.54 3.98
N ALA A 331 19.63 -13.21 2.84
CA ALA A 331 20.62 -13.25 1.79
C ALA A 331 20.14 -12.26 0.73
N ASP A 332 20.88 -11.16 0.57
CA ASP A 332 20.59 -10.14 -0.43
C ASP A 332 20.55 -10.79 -1.81
N ALA A 333 19.36 -10.87 -2.39
CA ALA A 333 19.18 -11.41 -3.71
C ALA A 333 19.85 -10.48 -4.73
N SER A 334 21.00 -10.91 -5.23
CA SER A 334 21.77 -10.21 -6.26
C SER A 334 21.64 -10.98 -7.56
N ILE A 335 20.97 -10.41 -8.55
CA ILE A 335 20.99 -10.96 -9.91
C ILE A 335 22.23 -10.36 -10.60
N ASN A 336 23.18 -11.20 -11.00
CA ASN A 336 24.37 -10.78 -11.78
C ASN A 336 25.19 -9.64 -11.13
N ASN A 337 25.39 -9.66 -9.81
CA ASN A 337 26.07 -8.61 -9.03
C ASN A 337 25.39 -7.22 -9.05
N VAL A 338 24.12 -7.13 -9.47
CA VAL A 338 23.30 -5.93 -9.36
C VAL A 338 22.20 -6.20 -8.35
N SER A 339 22.16 -5.39 -7.29
CA SER A 339 21.01 -5.32 -6.38
C SER A 339 19.86 -4.71 -7.20
N THR A 340 18.75 -5.42 -7.37
CA THR A 340 17.56 -4.93 -8.09
C THR A 340 16.32 -5.33 -7.29
N GLY A 341 15.28 -4.51 -7.34
CA GLY A 341 14.00 -4.81 -6.73
C GLY A 341 13.41 -6.11 -7.29
N ALA A 342 13.18 -7.09 -6.43
CA ALA A 342 12.61 -8.39 -6.84
C ALA A 342 11.22 -8.23 -7.46
N MET A 343 10.41 -7.32 -6.91
CA MET A 343 9.05 -7.07 -7.35
C MET A 343 9.03 -6.35 -8.69
N SER A 344 9.77 -5.24 -8.84
CA SER A 344 9.88 -4.54 -10.13
C SER A 344 10.50 -5.41 -11.21
N TYR A 345 11.57 -6.16 -10.92
CA TYR A 345 12.19 -7.06 -11.89
C TYR A 345 11.19 -8.07 -12.44
N ALA A 346 10.48 -8.76 -11.55
CA ALA A 346 9.52 -9.78 -11.94
C ALA A 346 8.31 -9.16 -12.67
N LEU A 347 7.77 -8.05 -12.16
CA LEU A 347 6.66 -7.32 -12.78
C LEU A 347 7.02 -6.88 -14.21
N ILE A 348 8.21 -6.28 -14.39
CA ILE A 348 8.66 -5.82 -15.70
C ILE A 348 8.82 -7.01 -16.65
N THR A 349 9.40 -8.11 -16.18
CA THR A 349 9.60 -9.31 -16.99
C THR A 349 8.27 -9.86 -17.50
N VAL A 350 7.30 -10.03 -16.59
CA VAL A 350 5.97 -10.57 -16.94
C VAL A 350 5.22 -9.63 -17.85
N LEU A 351 5.13 -8.34 -17.50
CA LEU A 351 4.40 -7.39 -18.31
C LEU A 351 5.03 -7.26 -19.69
N SER A 352 6.36 -7.20 -19.82
CA SER A 352 7.06 -7.10 -21.12
C SER A 352 6.73 -8.26 -22.07
N GLN A 353 6.39 -9.43 -21.55
CA GLN A 353 6.10 -10.64 -22.35
C GLN A 353 4.60 -10.83 -22.65
N ASN A 354 3.70 -10.21 -21.91
CA ASN A 354 2.27 -10.47 -21.99
C ASN A 354 1.48 -9.18 -22.27
N GLN A 355 0.77 -9.08 -23.39
CA GLN A 355 -0.07 -7.91 -23.70
C GLN A 355 -1.39 -7.88 -22.92
N ASN A 356 -2.02 -9.04 -22.77
CA ASN A 356 -3.27 -9.22 -22.06
C ASN A 356 -3.06 -10.29 -20.99
N ILE A 357 -3.07 -9.91 -19.72
CA ILE A 357 -2.84 -10.80 -18.60
C ILE A 357 -3.88 -10.51 -17.52
N THR A 358 -4.45 -11.54 -16.90
CA THR A 358 -5.35 -11.34 -15.75
C THR A 358 -4.56 -11.07 -14.48
N TYR A 359 -5.18 -10.50 -13.44
CA TYR A 359 -4.51 -10.32 -12.14
C TYR A 359 -3.99 -11.64 -11.55
N SER A 360 -4.77 -12.73 -11.69
CA SER A 360 -4.35 -14.07 -11.25
C SER A 360 -3.14 -14.58 -12.02
N GLN A 361 -3.14 -14.45 -13.35
CA GLN A 361 -2.00 -14.81 -14.18
C GLN A 361 -0.77 -13.95 -13.88
N LEU A 362 -0.97 -12.65 -13.61
CA LEU A 362 0.09 -11.72 -13.25
C LEU A 362 0.80 -12.17 -11.98
N LEU A 363 0.07 -12.37 -10.87
CA LEU A 363 0.67 -12.83 -9.61
C LEU A 363 1.34 -14.20 -9.75
N THR A 364 0.71 -15.13 -10.47
CA THR A 364 1.25 -16.47 -10.69
C THR A 364 2.58 -16.41 -11.47
N GLN A 365 2.63 -15.66 -12.57
CA GLN A 365 3.85 -15.53 -13.37
C GLN A 365 4.93 -14.75 -12.64
N ILE A 366 4.57 -13.73 -11.83
CA ILE A 366 5.53 -13.02 -10.99
C ILE A 366 6.17 -13.99 -9.98
N ARG A 367 5.38 -14.84 -9.30
CA ARG A 367 5.91 -15.86 -8.40
C ARG A 367 6.81 -16.85 -9.14
N GLN A 368 6.46 -17.25 -10.36
CA GLN A 368 7.32 -18.11 -11.18
C GLN A 368 8.66 -17.46 -11.49
N ILE A 369 8.68 -16.17 -11.89
CA ILE A 369 9.93 -15.43 -12.11
C ILE A 369 10.73 -15.30 -10.81
N MET A 370 10.06 -15.01 -9.69
CA MET A 370 10.71 -14.93 -8.38
C MET A 370 11.41 -16.24 -8.00
N ASN A 371 10.72 -17.37 -8.15
CA ASN A 371 11.29 -18.71 -7.90
C ASN A 371 12.46 -19.02 -8.85
N GLN A 372 12.33 -18.72 -10.13
CA GLN A 372 13.39 -18.94 -11.14
C GLN A 372 14.65 -18.11 -10.86
N LYS A 373 14.49 -16.93 -10.26
CA LYS A 373 15.59 -16.03 -9.87
C LYS A 373 16.04 -16.21 -8.43
N HIS A 374 15.49 -17.20 -7.72
CA HIS A 374 15.77 -17.47 -6.32
C HIS A 374 15.49 -16.28 -5.38
N PHE A 375 14.51 -15.45 -5.74
CA PHE A 375 13.95 -14.47 -4.85
C PHE A 375 13.09 -15.18 -3.80
N SER A 376 13.36 -14.93 -2.52
CA SER A 376 12.60 -15.49 -1.40
C SER A 376 11.28 -14.76 -1.16
N GLN A 377 10.98 -13.71 -1.92
CA GLN A 377 9.75 -12.95 -1.83
C GLN A 377 8.57 -13.68 -2.48
N VAL A 378 7.40 -13.58 -1.85
CA VAL A 378 6.09 -13.86 -2.45
C VAL A 378 5.48 -12.56 -2.93
N PRO A 379 4.94 -12.53 -4.16
CA PRO A 379 4.24 -11.36 -4.64
C PRO A 379 2.91 -11.23 -3.92
N GLN A 380 2.65 -10.01 -3.46
CA GLN A 380 1.38 -9.60 -2.88
C GLN A 380 0.78 -8.50 -3.74
N LEU A 381 -0.55 -8.55 -3.87
CA LEU A 381 -1.37 -7.48 -4.41
C LEU A 381 -2.36 -7.07 -3.33
N SER A 382 -2.26 -5.84 -2.84
CA SER A 382 -3.24 -5.29 -1.89
C SER A 382 -4.22 -4.37 -2.61
N SER A 383 -5.48 -4.32 -2.19
CA SER A 383 -6.54 -3.58 -2.87
C SER A 383 -7.51 -2.88 -1.91
N SER A 384 -7.99 -1.72 -2.33
CA SER A 384 -9.05 -0.93 -1.67
C SER A 384 -10.43 -1.58 -1.69
N HIS A 385 -10.64 -2.56 -2.58
CA HIS A 385 -11.90 -3.28 -2.77
C HIS A 385 -11.65 -4.75 -3.15
N PRO A 386 -12.65 -5.65 -3.01
CA PRO A 386 -12.57 -7.01 -3.54
C PRO A 386 -12.31 -6.98 -5.05
N MET A 387 -11.41 -7.82 -5.53
CA MET A 387 -11.01 -7.86 -6.94
C MET A 387 -11.46 -9.15 -7.61
N ASN A 388 -12.01 -9.02 -8.81
CA ASN A 388 -12.16 -10.13 -9.73
C ASN A 388 -10.79 -10.48 -10.31
N MET A 389 -10.16 -11.52 -9.78
CA MET A 389 -8.80 -11.92 -10.18
C MET A 389 -8.71 -12.46 -11.62
N ASN A 390 -9.85 -12.70 -12.27
CA ASN A 390 -9.93 -13.06 -13.68
C ASN A 390 -10.03 -11.84 -14.62
N GLU A 391 -10.17 -10.63 -14.08
CA GLU A 391 -10.13 -9.41 -14.89
C GLU A 391 -8.71 -9.15 -15.42
N GLN A 392 -8.63 -8.56 -16.61
CA GLN A 392 -7.37 -8.09 -17.20
C GLN A 392 -6.74 -6.98 -16.36
N PHE A 393 -5.44 -7.12 -16.10
CA PHE A 393 -4.62 -6.06 -15.53
C PHE A 393 -4.53 -4.87 -16.50
N LYS A 394 -4.75 -3.67 -15.98
CA LYS A 394 -4.71 -2.41 -16.75
C LYS A 394 -3.92 -1.35 -15.98
N LEU A 395 -3.30 -0.43 -16.72
CA LEU A 395 -2.63 0.77 -16.24
C LEU A 395 -3.01 1.96 -17.12
#